data_AF-A0A953X6R2-F1
#
_entry.id   AF-A0A953X6R2-F1
#
_cell.length_a   1.000
_cell.length_b   1.000
_cell.length_c   1.000
_cell.angle_alpha   90.00
_cell.angle_beta   90.00
_cell.angle_gamma   90.00
#
_symmetry.space_group_name_H-M   'P 1'
#
loop_
_entity.id
_entity.type
_entity.pdbx_description
1 polymer ?
#
loop_
_entity_poly.entity_id
_entity_poly.type
_entity_poly.pdbx_seq_one_letter_code
_entity_poly.pdbx_strand_id
1 'polypeptide(L)' 'MPKLPFYQVDAFASKPFEGNQACVMPLDDFLPDETLQAIAAENNVAETAYIVRTGEGSWTLRWFTPAV' A
#
# COMPACT_ATOMS: atom_id res chain seq x y z
N MET A 1 -7.56 -17.85 5.45
CA MET A 1 -7.39 -16.43 5.09
C MET A 1 -6.08 -16.27 4.35
N PRO A 2 -6.03 -15.56 3.21
CA PRO A 2 -4.78 -15.28 2.52
C PRO A 2 -3.86 -14.43 3.41
N LYS A 3 -2.56 -14.61 3.29
CA LYS A 3 -1.55 -13.77 3.95
C LYS A 3 -0.97 -12.83 2.92
N LEU A 4 -1.16 -11.52 3.12
CA LEU A 4 -0.64 -10.49 2.22
C LEU A 4 0.56 -9.80 2.89
N PRO A 5 1.67 -9.60 2.17
CA PRO A 5 2.78 -8.78 2.66
C PRO A 5 2.33 -7.35 2.95
N PHE A 6 2.79 -6.80 4.07
CA PHE A 6 2.45 -5.44 4.53
C PHE A 6 3.71 -4.77 5.08
N TYR A 7 3.93 -3.53 4.64
CA TYR A 7 5.01 -2.68 5.12
C TYR A 7 4.44 -1.31 5.45
N GLN A 8 4.67 -0.85 6.68
CA GLN A 8 4.40 0.54 7.04
C GLN A 8 5.72 1.31 6.97
N VAL A 9 5.70 2.45 6.29
CA VAL A 9 6.87 3.30 6.07
C VAL A 9 6.56 4.75 6.43
N ASP A 10 7.58 5.44 6.92
CA ASP A 10 7.56 6.88 7.14
C ASP A 10 8.24 7.55 5.93
N ALA A 11 7.45 8.10 5.00
CA ALA A 11 7.93 8.80 3.83
C ALA A 11 8.46 10.20 4.20
N PHE A 12 9.47 10.66 3.45
CA PHE A 12 10.16 11.94 3.70
C PHE A 12 10.79 12.03 5.10
N ALA A 13 11.12 10.89 5.69
CA ALA A 13 11.73 10.77 7.01
C ALA A 13 13.13 10.15 6.95
N SER A 14 13.96 10.50 7.94
CA SER A 14 15.28 9.88 8.15
C SER A 14 15.33 8.97 9.38
N LYS A 15 14.26 8.98 10.18
CA LYS A 15 14.08 8.24 11.43
C LYS A 15 12.62 7.81 11.59
N PRO A 16 12.33 6.79 12.40
CA PRO A 16 10.96 6.42 12.74
C PRO A 16 10.18 7.57 13.40
N PHE A 17 8.86 7.59 13.17
CA PHE A 17 7.90 8.55 13.76
C PHE A 17 8.06 10.00 13.27
N GLU A 18 8.68 10.19 12.10
CA GLU A 18 8.76 11.48 11.40
C GLU A 18 8.07 11.36 10.03
N GLY A 19 7.90 12.48 9.32
CA GLY A 19 7.38 12.46 7.94
C GLY A 19 5.91 12.04 7.82
N ASN A 20 5.56 11.42 6.70
CA ASN A 20 4.19 10.97 6.41
C ASN A 20 4.11 9.44 6.37
N GLN A 21 3.16 8.86 7.11
CA GLN A 21 2.95 7.42 7.11
C GLN A 21 2.26 6.96 5.84
N ALA A 22 2.78 5.88 5.26
CA ALA A 22 2.16 5.15 4.15
C ALA A 22 2.26 3.64 4.38
N CYS A 23 1.25 2.93 3.89
CA CYS A 23 1.29 1.47 3.82
C CYS A 23 1.66 1.05 2.40
N VAL A 24 2.55 0.07 2.25
CA VAL A 24 2.96 -0.50 0.96
C VAL A 24 2.73 -2.01 1.01
N MET A 25 1.92 -2.51 0.09
CA MET A 25 1.50 -3.91 0.02
C MET A 25 1.86 -4.50 -1.34
N PRO A 26 2.97 -5.27 -1.43
CA PRO A 26 3.28 -6.09 -2.59
C PRO A 26 2.26 -7.21 -2.78
N LEU A 27 1.69 -7.31 -3.97
CA LEU A 27 0.70 -8.32 -4.36
C LEU A 27 1.17 -9.10 -5.59
N ASP A 28 0.69 -10.33 -5.73
CA ASP A 28 0.90 -11.13 -6.95
C ASP A 28 0.06 -10.59 -8.12
N ASP A 29 -1.18 -10.17 -7.84
CA ASP A 29 -2.11 -9.54 -8.78
C ASP A 29 -2.96 -8.49 -8.04
N PHE A 30 -3.57 -7.55 -8.78
CA PHE A 30 -4.51 -6.61 -8.17
C PHE A 30 -5.78 -7.32 -7.71
N LEU A 31 -6.18 -7.04 -6.48
CA LEU A 31 -7.48 -7.43 -5.94
C LEU A 31 -8.58 -6.51 -6.53
N PRO A 32 -9.86 -6.90 -6.40
CA PRO A 32 -10.97 -6.01 -6.75
C PRO A 32 -10.88 -4.67 -6.02
N ASP A 33 -11.29 -3.59 -6.68
CA ASP A 33 -11.19 -2.22 -6.18
C ASP A 33 -11.87 -2.04 -4.81
N GLU A 34 -13.02 -2.66 -4.61
CA GLU A 34 -13.74 -2.67 -3.32
C GLU A 34 -12.90 -3.29 -2.18
N THR A 35 -12.10 -4.31 -2.49
CA THR A 35 -11.20 -4.95 -1.52
C THR A 35 -10.00 -4.07 -1.24
N LEU A 36 -9.40 -3.48 -2.28
CA LEU A 36 -8.28 -2.54 -2.12
C LEU A 36 -8.71 -1.28 -1.34
N GLN A 37 -9.91 -0.75 -1.58
CA GLN A 37 -10.48 0.35 -0.82
C GLN A 37 -10.73 -0.04 0.64
N ALA A 38 -11.30 -1.23 0.90
CA ALA A 38 -11.55 -1.70 2.26
C ALA A 38 -10.26 -1.88 3.06
N ILE A 39 -9.20 -2.38 2.43
CA ILE A 39 -7.87 -2.48 3.05
C ILE A 39 -7.30 -1.08 3.36
N ALA A 40 -7.42 -0.13 2.42
CA ALA A 40 -6.94 1.23 2.64
C ALA A 40 -7.70 1.93 3.79
N ALA A 41 -9.01 1.69 3.89
CA ALA A 41 -9.85 2.16 4.98
C ALA A 41 -9.42 1.55 6.34
N GLU A 42 -9.15 0.25 6.37
CA GLU A 42 -8.68 -0.45 7.59
C GLU A 42 -7.30 0.05 8.05
N ASN A 43 -6.37 0.28 7.11
CA ASN A 43 -5.03 0.78 7.44
C ASN A 43 -5.05 2.19 8.04
N ASN A 44 -6.02 3.01 7.67
CA ASN A 44 -6.30 4.34 8.23
C ASN A 44 -5.07 5.28 8.29
N VAL A 45 -4.23 5.24 7.25
CA VAL A 45 -3.15 6.20 6.98
C VAL A 45 -3.53 7.06 5.76
N ALA A 46 -2.77 8.13 5.49
CA ALA A 46 -3.06 9.03 4.37
C ALA A 46 -3.16 8.28 3.03
N GLU A 47 -2.23 7.36 2.76
CA GLU A 47 -2.25 6.53 1.55
C GLU A 47 -1.84 5.07 1.83
N THR A 48 -2.55 4.14 1.19
CA THR A 48 -2.12 2.76 1.02
C THR A 48 -1.78 2.49 -0.45
N ALA A 49 -0.56 2.06 -0.71
CA ALA A 49 -0.01 1.71 -2.02
C ALA A 49 0.02 0.19 -2.24
N TYR A 50 -0.48 -0.25 -3.38
CA TYR A 50 -0.48 -1.63 -3.85
C TYR A 50 0.42 -1.75 -5.07
N ILE A 51 1.41 -2.65 -5.02
CA ILE A 51 2.34 -2.86 -6.13
C ILE A 51 2.28 -4.29 -6.64
N VAL A 52 2.26 -4.43 -7.97
CA VAL A 52 2.34 -5.72 -8.67
C VAL A 52 3.55 -5.69 -9.59
N ARG A 53 4.36 -6.75 -9.56
CA ARG A 53 5.57 -6.83 -10.40
C ARG A 53 5.16 -7.10 -11.83
N THR A 54 5.64 -6.29 -12.77
CA THR A 54 5.37 -6.48 -14.22
C THR A 54 6.61 -6.88 -15.01
N GLY A 55 7.79 -6.85 -14.39
CA GLY A 55 9.04 -7.30 -15.01
C GLY A 55 10.24 -7.09 -14.09
N GLU A 56 11.43 -7.28 -14.63
CA GLU A 56 12.67 -6.93 -13.94
C GLU A 56 12.73 -5.41 -13.71
N GLY A 57 12.89 -5.00 -12.45
CA GLY A 57 12.87 -3.59 -12.05
C GLY A 57 11.55 -2.84 -12.27
N SER A 58 10.51 -3.47 -12.83
CA SER A 58 9.27 -2.82 -13.24
C SER A 58 8.08 -3.25 -12.38
N TRP A 59 7.26 -2.28 -12.00
CA TRP A 59 6.09 -2.46 -11.14
C TRP A 59 4.95 -1.58 -11.60
N THR A 60 3.72 -2.08 -11.48
CA THR A 60 2.51 -1.24 -11.55
C THR A 60 2.09 -0.89 -10.13
N LEU A 61 1.76 0.38 -9.93
CA LEU A 61 1.33 0.95 -8.66
C LEU A 61 -0.12 1.41 -8.77
N ARG A 62 -0.93 1.07 -7.77
CA ARG A 62 -2.21 1.71 -7.46
C ARG A 62 -2.17 2.20 -6.03
N TRP A 63 -2.86 3.28 -5.72
CA TRP A 63 -2.98 3.77 -4.35
C TRP A 63 -4.38 4.27 -4.08
N PHE A 64 -4.76 4.22 -2.81
CA PHE A 64 -6.05 4.66 -2.31
C PHE A 64 -5.83 5.42 -1.01
N THR A 65 -6.70 6.39 -0.78
CA THR A 65 -6.90 6.99 0.54
C THR A 65 -7.92 6.12 1.32
N PRO A 66 -8.12 6.34 2.62
CA PRO A 66 -9.12 5.59 3.38
C PRO A 66 -10.56 5.73 2.88
N ALA A 67 -10.87 6.83 2.16
CA ALA A 67 -12.24 7.15 1.73
C ALA A 67 -12.48 7.02 0.22
N VAL A 68 -11.42 7.12 -0.60
CA VAL A 68 -11.47 7.10 -2.08
C VAL A 68 -10.24 6.48 -2.71
#